data_AF-A0A3A1Y1C9-F1
#
_entry.id   AF-A0A3A1Y1C9-F1
#
_cell.length_a   1.000
_cell.length_b   1.000
_cell.length_c   1.000
_cell.angle_alpha   90.00
_cell.angle_beta   90.00
_cell.angle_gamma   90.00
#
_symmetry.space_group_name_H-M   'P 1'
#
loop_
_entity.id
_entity.type
_entity.pdbx_description
1 polymer ?
#
loop_
_entity_poly.entity_id
_entity_poly.type
_entity_poly.pdbx_seq_one_letter_code
_entity_poly.pdbx_strand_id
1 'polypeptide(L)'
;MKIKSVLLSVLVATTAFATMNANASTKDPATAYSDYYKMAAAQKAAMNAQTKTLEVNGQTINATVTSGNSGTVNVVLGDQNATAAYYTVGNVTVKAPSSMDVVTINSALKALNIDSQISQVGYVMTQANMAKKS
;
A
#
# COMPACT_ATOMS: atom_id res chain seq x y z
N MET A 1 44.61 49.97 -35.85
CA MET A 1 43.30 49.30 -36.07
C MET A 1 43.33 47.87 -35.53
N LYS A 2 43.04 47.61 -34.24
CA LYS A 2 42.86 46.22 -33.71
C LYS A 2 41.92 46.07 -32.50
N ILE A 3 41.17 47.10 -32.10
CA ILE A 3 40.28 47.04 -30.91
C ILE A 3 38.81 46.70 -31.27
N LYS A 4 38.42 46.81 -32.54
CA LYS A 4 37.01 46.63 -32.94
C LYS A 4 36.57 45.17 -33.12
N SER A 5 37.50 44.21 -33.20
CA SER A 5 37.15 42.81 -33.52
C SER A 5 37.02 41.88 -32.31
N VAL A 6 37.40 42.32 -31.10
CA VAL A 6 37.34 41.47 -29.88
C VAL A 6 35.98 41.57 -29.18
N LEU A 7 35.22 42.66 -29.40
CA LEU A 7 33.92 42.87 -28.76
C LEU A 7 32.76 42.10 -29.42
N LEU A 8 32.89 41.66 -30.68
CA LEU A 8 31.81 40.95 -31.38
C LEU A 8 31.76 39.44 -31.12
N SER A 9 32.87 38.81 -30.75
CA SER A 9 32.93 37.35 -30.53
C SER A 9 32.34 36.91 -29.19
N VAL A 10 32.17 37.83 -28.23
CA VAL A 10 31.56 37.53 -26.91
C VAL A 10 30.02 37.59 -26.98
N LEU A 11 29.44 38.36 -27.91
CA LEU A 11 28.00 38.57 -27.97
C LEU A 11 27.22 37.40 -28.62
N VAL A 12 27.87 36.60 -29.47
CA VAL A 12 27.23 35.46 -30.16
C VAL A 12 27.33 34.16 -29.33
N ALA A 13 28.29 34.07 -28.40
CA ALA A 13 28.45 32.89 -27.56
C ALA A 13 27.44 32.83 -26.39
N THR A 14 26.78 33.93 -26.05
CA THR A 14 25.83 33.97 -24.92
C THR A 14 24.40 33.61 -25.31
N THR A 15 24.05 33.61 -26.60
CA THR A 15 22.69 33.22 -27.03
C THR A 15 22.52 31.71 -27.21
N ALA A 16 23.61 30.95 -27.35
CA ALA A 16 23.56 29.50 -27.58
C ALA A 16 23.33 28.66 -26.29
N PHE A 17 23.51 29.24 -25.10
CA PHE A 17 23.22 28.55 -23.83
C PHE A 17 21.82 28.87 -23.27
N ALA A 18 21.05 29.73 -23.93
CA ALA A 18 19.69 30.06 -23.52
C ALA A 18 18.62 29.09 -24.04
N THR A 19 19.01 27.98 -24.68
CA THR A 19 18.15 26.80 -24.80
C THR A 19 18.39 25.87 -23.62
N MET A 20 18.36 26.42 -22.41
CA MET A 20 18.00 25.61 -21.26
C MET A 20 16.62 25.05 -21.60
N ASN A 21 16.60 23.75 -21.87
CA ASN A 21 15.40 22.94 -22.00
C ASN A 21 14.64 23.09 -20.68
N ALA A 22 13.82 24.13 -20.60
CA ALA A 22 12.87 24.34 -19.53
C ALA A 22 11.75 23.31 -19.72
N ASN A 23 12.08 22.03 -19.48
CA ASN A 23 11.13 21.11 -18.88
C ASN A 23 10.90 21.61 -17.44
N ALA A 24 10.28 22.79 -17.34
CA ALA A 24 9.64 23.21 -16.11
C ALA A 24 8.59 22.13 -15.86
N SER A 25 8.85 21.29 -14.87
CA SER A 25 7.90 20.31 -14.40
C SER A 25 6.56 21.01 -14.24
N THR A 26 5.56 20.60 -15.02
CA THR A 26 4.19 21.14 -14.96
C THR A 26 3.48 20.75 -13.67
N LYS A 27 4.19 20.07 -12.74
CA LYS A 27 3.69 19.81 -11.39
C LYS A 27 3.62 21.13 -10.63
N ASP A 28 2.43 21.69 -10.64
CA ASP A 28 1.98 22.72 -9.71
C ASP A 28 2.53 22.41 -8.31
N PRO A 29 3.26 23.34 -7.65
CA PRO A 29 3.83 23.13 -6.32
C PRO A 29 2.82 22.53 -5.33
N ALA A 30 1.53 22.91 -5.40
CA ALA A 30 0.50 22.35 -4.54
C ALA A 30 0.29 20.84 -4.77
N THR A 31 0.36 20.37 -6.01
CA THR A 31 0.33 18.94 -6.35
C THR A 31 1.61 18.22 -5.95
N ALA A 32 2.78 18.86 -6.06
CA ALA A 32 4.05 18.28 -5.65
C ALA A 32 4.11 18.02 -4.13
N TYR A 33 3.58 18.93 -3.31
CA TYR A 33 3.44 18.71 -1.87
C TYR A 33 2.44 17.58 -1.57
N SER A 34 1.27 17.57 -2.22
CA SER A 34 0.28 16.47 -2.09
C SER A 34 0.89 15.11 -2.45
N ASP A 35 1.62 15.04 -3.57
CA ASP A 35 2.27 13.82 -4.05
C ASP A 35 3.32 13.34 -3.06
N TYR A 36 4.13 14.25 -2.49
CA TYR A 36 5.11 13.91 -1.47
C TYR A 36 4.44 13.30 -0.22
N TYR A 37 3.37 13.91 0.30
CA TYR A 37 2.66 13.36 1.46
C TYR A 37 2.00 12.01 1.17
N LYS A 38 1.42 11.83 -0.03
CA LYS A 38 0.84 10.54 -0.45
C LYS A 38 1.92 9.47 -0.59
N MET A 39 3.05 9.79 -1.20
CA MET A 39 4.19 8.88 -1.34
C MET A 39 4.78 8.54 0.04
N ALA A 40 4.98 9.51 0.92
CA ALA A 40 5.49 9.28 2.27
C ALA A 40 4.52 8.44 3.11
N ALA A 41 3.21 8.66 3.00
CA ALA A 41 2.20 7.83 3.66
C ALA A 41 2.19 6.39 3.11
N ALA A 42 2.30 6.21 1.79
CA ALA A 42 2.42 4.90 1.16
C ALA A 42 3.72 4.17 1.58
N GLN A 43 4.83 4.89 1.67
CA GLN A 43 6.12 4.35 2.08
C GLN A 43 6.13 3.96 3.57
N LYS A 44 5.48 4.76 4.43
CA LYS A 44 5.25 4.43 5.84
C LYS A 44 4.32 3.21 6.02
N ALA A 45 3.26 3.12 5.23
CA ALA A 45 2.38 1.95 5.23
C ALA A 45 3.12 0.68 4.76
N ALA A 46 4.01 0.79 3.77
CA ALA A 46 4.85 -0.30 3.30
C ALA A 46 5.90 -0.74 4.34
N MET A 47 6.47 0.18 5.12
CA MET A 47 7.39 -0.15 6.23
C MET A 47 6.70 -0.92 7.37
N ASN A 48 5.40 -0.68 7.59
CA ASN A 48 4.63 -1.35 8.64
C ASN A 48 3.91 -2.61 8.17
N ALA A 49 4.05 -2.98 6.90
CA ALA A 49 3.48 -4.16 6.30
C ALA A 49 4.51 -5.29 6.24
N GLN A 50 4.19 -6.43 6.86
CA GLN A 50 5.00 -7.63 6.82
C GLN A 50 4.26 -8.72 6.06
N THR A 51 4.87 -9.24 5.00
CA THR A 51 4.34 -10.41 4.29
C THR A 51 5.01 -11.67 4.81
N LYS A 52 4.21 -12.67 5.15
CA LYS A 52 4.64 -13.98 5.63
C LYS A 52 3.91 -15.07 4.85
N THR A 53 4.64 -16.12 4.50
CA THR A 53 4.04 -17.35 3.98
C THR A 53 3.85 -18.30 5.15
N LEU A 54 2.62 -18.79 5.34
CA LEU A 54 2.22 -19.66 6.44
C LEU A 54 1.87 -21.04 5.89
N GLU A 55 2.20 -22.09 6.62
CA GLU A 55 1.64 -23.42 6.39
C GLU A 55 0.56 -23.68 7.44
N VAL A 56 -0.69 -23.76 6.98
CA VAL A 56 -1.88 -23.91 7.85
C VAL A 56 -2.74 -25.00 7.27
N ASN A 57 -3.07 -26.03 8.08
CA ASN A 57 -3.91 -27.15 7.65
C ASN A 57 -3.44 -27.83 6.34
N GLY A 58 -2.13 -27.90 6.13
CA GLY A 58 -1.53 -28.45 4.89
C GLY A 58 -1.64 -27.55 3.67
N GLN A 59 -2.07 -26.30 3.83
CA GLN A 59 -2.16 -25.29 2.77
C GLN A 59 -1.14 -24.17 3.01
N THR A 60 -0.54 -23.69 1.92
CA THR A 60 0.31 -22.51 1.92
C THR A 60 -0.55 -21.26 1.77
N ILE A 61 -0.52 -20.37 2.76
CA ILE A 61 -1.28 -19.13 2.80
C ILE A 61 -0.31 -17.95 2.84
N ASN A 62 -0.44 -17.02 1.90
CA ASN A 62 0.25 -15.74 1.99
C ASN A 62 -0.55 -14.81 2.91
N ALA A 63 0.12 -14.27 3.92
CA ALA A 63 -0.45 -13.34 4.88
C ALA A 63 0.31 -12.01 4.82
N THR A 64 -0.42 -10.90 4.81
CA THR A 64 0.14 -9.56 4.98
C THR A 64 -0.41 -8.96 6.26
N VAL A 65 0.48 -8.58 7.18
CA VAL A 65 0.13 -7.94 8.45
C VAL A 65 0.59 -6.49 8.40
N THR A 66 -0.35 -5.56 8.56
CA THR A 66 -0.08 -4.13 8.60
C THR A 66 -0.45 -3.56 9.97
N SER A 67 0.54 -3.04 10.69
CA SER A 67 0.32 -2.38 11.98
C SER A 67 0.02 -0.90 11.79
N GLY A 68 -1.16 -0.48 12.23
CA GLY A 68 -1.60 0.92 12.22
C GLY A 68 -1.07 1.71 13.41
N ASN A 69 -1.00 3.03 13.25
CA ASN A 69 -0.51 3.96 14.28
C ASN A 69 -1.34 3.98 15.57
N SER A 70 -2.60 3.52 15.53
CA SER A 70 -3.54 3.43 16.67
C SER A 70 -3.48 2.09 17.41
N GLY A 71 -2.53 1.21 17.09
CA GLY A 71 -2.50 -0.16 17.60
C GLY A 71 -3.49 -1.10 16.89
N THR A 72 -4.17 -0.63 15.84
CA THR A 72 -5.01 -1.48 14.98
C THR A 72 -4.13 -2.37 14.11
N VAL A 73 -4.44 -3.66 14.02
CA VAL A 73 -3.72 -4.63 13.19
C VAL A 73 -4.62 -5.03 12.03
N ASN A 74 -4.15 -4.87 10.80
CA ASN A 74 -4.85 -5.36 9.62
C ASN A 74 -4.14 -6.61 9.11
N VAL A 75 -4.89 -7.68 8.92
CA VAL A 75 -4.39 -8.96 8.41
C VAL A 75 -5.10 -9.25 7.10
N VAL A 76 -4.34 -9.49 6.05
CA VAL A 76 -4.84 -9.97 4.77
C VAL A 76 -4.33 -11.38 4.56
N LEU A 77 -5.22 -12.33 4.31
CA LEU A 77 -4.90 -13.74 4.10
C LEU A 77 -5.25 -14.17 2.67
N GLY A 78 -4.45 -15.05 2.09
CA GLY A 78 -4.76 -15.74 0.84
C GLY A 78 -4.72 -14.85 -0.41
N ASP A 79 -5.45 -15.28 -1.44
CA ASP A 79 -5.53 -14.56 -2.72
C ASP A 79 -6.35 -13.28 -2.57
N GLN A 80 -5.73 -12.16 -2.95
CA GLN A 80 -6.35 -10.83 -2.89
C GLN A 80 -7.35 -10.57 -4.02
N ASN A 81 -7.37 -11.41 -5.06
CA ASN A 81 -8.29 -11.30 -6.19
C ASN A 81 -9.61 -12.04 -5.96
N ALA A 82 -9.68 -12.90 -4.95
CA ALA A 82 -10.91 -13.59 -4.58
C ALA A 82 -11.92 -12.63 -3.93
N THR A 83 -13.20 -12.99 -3.99
CA THR A 83 -14.26 -12.29 -3.24
C THR A 83 -13.88 -12.26 -1.76
N ALA A 84 -13.77 -11.06 -1.19
CA ALA A 84 -13.26 -10.88 0.16
C ALA A 84 -14.38 -10.85 1.21
N ALA A 85 -14.16 -11.55 2.30
CA ALA A 85 -14.89 -11.40 3.56
C ALA A 85 -14.02 -10.60 4.56
N TYR A 86 -14.68 -9.78 5.37
CA TYR A 86 -14.04 -8.95 6.38
C TYR A 86 -14.57 -9.30 7.76
N TYR A 87 -13.65 -9.53 8.70
CA TYR A 87 -13.96 -9.86 10.08
C TYR A 87 -13.20 -8.93 11.01
N THR A 88 -13.90 -8.31 11.96
CA THR A 88 -13.28 -7.44 12.96
C THR A 88 -13.41 -8.09 14.33
N VAL A 89 -12.28 -8.28 15.01
CA VAL A 89 -12.19 -8.84 16.36
C VAL A 89 -11.25 -7.97 17.18
N GLY A 90 -11.80 -7.24 18.16
CA GLY A 90 -11.02 -6.27 18.94
C GLY A 90 -10.40 -5.19 18.07
N ASN A 91 -9.08 -5.04 18.14
CA ASN A 91 -8.28 -4.14 17.31
C ASN A 91 -7.76 -4.79 16.01
N VAL A 92 -8.18 -6.01 15.70
CA VAL A 92 -7.73 -6.77 14.52
C VAL A 92 -8.82 -6.78 13.45
N THR A 93 -8.48 -6.36 12.24
CA THR A 93 -9.32 -6.53 11.05
C THR A 93 -8.70 -7.58 10.14
N VAL A 94 -9.46 -8.61 9.80
CA VAL A 94 -9.02 -9.72 8.96
C VAL A 94 -9.78 -9.68 7.64
N LYS A 95 -9.04 -9.57 6.54
CA LYS A 95 -9.53 -9.76 5.17
C LYS A 95 -9.10 -11.15 4.69
N ALA A 96 -10.05 -11.99 4.32
CA ALA A 96 -9.79 -13.32 3.78
C ALA A 96 -10.72 -13.63 2.60
N PRO A 97 -10.39 -14.60 1.72
CA PRO A 97 -11.31 -15.10 0.73
C PRO A 97 -12.60 -15.60 1.39
N SER A 98 -13.75 -15.30 0.79
CA SER A 98 -15.06 -15.70 1.33
C SER A 98 -15.28 -17.20 1.36
N SER A 99 -14.48 -17.97 0.62
CA SER A 99 -14.47 -19.43 0.65
C SER A 99 -13.58 -20.00 1.75
N MET A 100 -12.74 -19.19 2.40
CA MET A 100 -11.82 -19.65 3.44
C MET A 100 -12.60 -19.95 4.72
N ASP A 101 -12.41 -21.15 5.26
CA ASP A 101 -13.10 -21.56 6.47
C ASP A 101 -12.54 -20.85 7.71
N VAL A 102 -13.39 -20.67 8.72
CA VAL A 102 -13.04 -19.97 9.96
C VAL A 102 -11.94 -20.66 10.77
N VAL A 103 -11.80 -21.98 10.66
CA VAL A 103 -10.75 -22.74 11.37
C VAL A 103 -9.38 -22.40 10.77
N THR A 104 -9.29 -22.37 9.45
CA THR A 104 -8.11 -21.97 8.69
C THR A 104 -7.76 -20.51 8.95
N ILE A 105 -8.75 -19.61 8.99
CA ILE A 105 -8.50 -18.20 9.34
C ILE A 105 -7.93 -18.09 10.76
N ASN A 106 -8.56 -18.72 11.76
CA ASN A 106 -8.10 -18.66 13.14
C ASN A 106 -6.73 -19.33 13.35
N SER A 107 -6.45 -20.42 12.64
CA SER A 107 -5.13 -21.06 12.66
C SER A 107 -4.06 -20.16 12.02
N ALA A 108 -4.38 -19.43 10.94
CA ALA A 108 -3.48 -18.45 10.35
C ALA A 108 -3.20 -17.28 11.30
N LEU A 109 -4.21 -16.76 12.01
CA LEU A 109 -4.02 -15.73 13.04
C LEU A 109 -3.11 -16.23 14.16
N LYS A 110 -3.31 -17.46 14.63
CA LYS A 110 -2.44 -18.09 15.62
C LYS A 110 -1.00 -18.25 15.12
N ALA A 111 -0.80 -18.67 13.88
CA ALA A 111 0.54 -18.77 13.27
C ALA A 111 1.23 -17.40 13.13
N LEU A 112 0.47 -16.31 13.09
CA LEU A 112 0.96 -14.94 13.12
C LEU A 112 1.19 -14.39 14.53
N ASN A 113 0.98 -15.21 15.58
CA ASN A 113 0.97 -14.80 16.99
C ASN A 113 -0.07 -13.72 17.31
N ILE A 114 -1.25 -13.83 16.68
CA ILE A 114 -2.41 -12.98 16.96
C ILE A 114 -3.42 -13.82 17.73
N ASP A 115 -3.63 -13.49 19.00
CA ASP A 115 -4.52 -14.23 19.91
C ASP A 115 -6.01 -13.97 19.67
N SER A 116 -6.34 -12.96 18.86
CA SER A 116 -7.74 -12.66 18.49
C SER A 116 -8.29 -13.76 17.58
N GLN A 117 -9.48 -14.26 17.92
CA GLN A 117 -10.16 -15.31 17.15
C GLN A 117 -11.53 -14.84 16.68
N ILE A 118 -11.85 -15.15 15.43
CA ILE A 118 -13.18 -14.96 14.87
C ILE A 118 -14.10 -16.01 15.47
N SER A 119 -15.18 -15.58 16.10
CA SER A 119 -16.19 -16.49 16.63
C SER A 119 -16.98 -17.15 15.50
N GLN A 120 -17.44 -18.38 15.72
CA GLN A 120 -18.28 -19.10 14.75
C GLN A 120 -19.52 -18.28 14.35
N VAL A 121 -20.16 -17.62 15.32
CA VAL A 121 -21.33 -16.79 15.10
C VAL A 121 -20.99 -15.58 14.22
N GLY A 122 -19.90 -14.88 14.53
CA GLY A 122 -19.45 -13.72 13.75
C GLY A 122 -19.11 -14.11 12.31
N TYR A 123 -18.45 -15.26 12.13
CA TYR A 123 -18.19 -15.82 10.81
C TYR A 123 -19.48 -16.07 10.02
N VAL A 124 -20.42 -16.83 10.58
CA VAL A 124 -21.69 -17.17 9.90
C VAL A 124 -22.50 -15.93 9.56
N MET A 125 -22.55 -14.93 10.46
CA MET A 125 -23.24 -13.66 10.19
C MET A 125 -22.62 -12.89 9.02
N THR A 126 -21.29 -12.81 8.95
CA THR A 126 -20.60 -12.18 7.82
C THR A 126 -20.92 -12.90 6.51
N GLN A 127 -20.83 -14.23 6.49
CA GLN A 127 -21.15 -15.03 5.30
C GLN A 127 -22.60 -14.84 4.85
N ALA A 128 -23.55 -14.86 5.79
CA ALA A 128 -24.97 -14.65 5.51
C ALA A 128 -25.24 -13.24 4.94
N ASN A 129 -24.57 -12.22 5.46
CA ASN A 129 -24.69 -10.85 4.95
C ASN A 129 -24.10 -10.69 3.54
N MET A 130 -23.06 -11.45 3.20
CA MET A 130 -22.51 -11.46 1.85
C MET A 130 -23.46 -12.15 0.85
N ALA A 131 -24.05 -13.28 1.25
CA ALA A 131 -25.02 -14.00 0.42
C ALA A 131 -26.27 -13.16 0.10
N LYS A 132 -26.70 -12.28 1.00
CA LYS A 132 -27.83 -11.35 0.75
C LYS A 132 -27.53 -10.23 -0.25
N LYS A 133 -26.25 -9.95 -0.51
CA LYS A 133 -25.80 -8.86 -1.39
C LYS A 133 -25.41 -9.35 -2.80
N SER A 134 -25.42 -10.66 -3.02
CA SER A 134 -25.19 -11.30 -4.32
C SER A 134 -26.51 -11.51 -5.04
#